data_AF-A0A0N9I7Z5-F1
#
_entry.id   AF-A0A0N9I7Z5-F1
#
_cell.length_a   1.000
_cell.length_b   1.000
_cell.length_c   1.000
_cell.angle_alpha   90.00
_cell.angle_beta   90.00
_cell.angle_gamma   90.00
#
_symmetry.space_group_name_H-M   'P 1'
#
loop_
_entity.id
_entity.type
_entity.pdbx_description
1 polymer ?
#
loop_
_entity_poly.entity_id
_entity_poly.type
_entity_poly.pdbx_seq_one_letter_code
_entity_poly.pdbx_strand_id
1 'polypeptide(L)'
;MLVRVRSRVRARVGQDWVRRGQAKPREGGRRSLTLSQKDGSAVVTLISVSESFQGDRHAKAPQSGNFVAVDVRLEHKAGGNYRVNTLDFKVRVPDGKAVSFNDGSGRSAMSSDRPIPAGTQLTAGESVGGAPAFDVEYDPKLVLLALDVNGLIVGQWPLSGGEPVMGDGAVKKEIDKSLTHKVVGDTASVTLVSVAESKGGVDPASVPQSGSFVVAELKYEAKAGNYYINSTYLKLQKSDGPHMSTQDGNRRTVCRPRGLPVGQARAGQVRHGQSGLRRHTRTGHEARAHRTGQQQGPAG
;
A
#
# COMPACT_ATOMS: atom_id res chain seq x y z
N MET A 1 35.01 -6.37 24.73
CA MET A 1 33.92 -5.89 25.60
C MET A 1 32.97 -5.06 24.74
N LEU A 2 31.85 -5.64 24.31
CA LEU A 2 30.90 -4.98 23.40
C LEU A 2 29.87 -4.21 24.23
N VAL A 3 29.99 -2.88 24.29
CA VAL A 3 29.04 -2.02 25.02
C VAL A 3 27.76 -1.87 24.19
N ARG A 4 26.72 -2.60 24.56
CA ARG A 4 25.40 -2.54 23.93
C ARG A 4 24.65 -1.32 24.48
N VAL A 5 24.78 -0.18 23.82
CA VAL A 5 24.02 1.05 24.17
C VAL A 5 22.54 0.80 23.88
N ARG A 6 21.76 0.51 24.92
CA ARG A 6 20.30 0.47 24.84
C ARG A 6 19.76 1.90 24.94
N SER A 7 19.59 2.57 23.79
CA SER A 7 18.87 3.84 23.74
C SER A 7 17.39 3.59 24.07
N ARG A 8 16.99 3.88 25.31
CA ARG A 8 15.57 3.98 25.69
C ARG A 8 15.01 5.30 25.15
N VAL A 9 14.70 5.33 23.85
CA VAL A 9 13.86 6.39 23.28
C VAL A 9 12.42 6.10 23.73
N ARG A 10 12.00 6.67 24.86
CA ARG A 10 10.57 6.74 25.22
C ARG A 10 9.91 7.71 24.23
N ALA A 11 8.88 7.25 23.54
CA ALA A 11 8.03 8.08 22.68
C ALA A 11 7.49 9.28 23.46
N ARG A 12 8.10 10.46 23.27
CA ARG A 12 7.61 11.78 23.73
C ARG A 12 6.89 12.49 22.58
N VAL A 13 6.26 11.75 21.68
CA VAL A 13 5.60 12.28 20.49
C VAL A 13 4.12 12.39 20.80
N GLY A 14 3.54 13.58 20.62
CA GLY A 14 2.18 13.95 21.07
C GLY A 14 2.11 14.72 22.40
N GLN A 15 3.12 14.63 23.28
CA GLN A 15 3.07 15.32 24.57
C GLN A 15 3.06 16.86 24.46
N ASP A 16 3.55 17.48 23.40
CA ASP A 16 3.59 18.95 23.34
C ASP A 16 2.26 19.58 22.99
N TRP A 17 1.43 18.95 22.15
CA TRP A 17 0.04 19.41 21.96
C TRP A 17 -0.81 19.10 23.20
N VAL A 18 -0.60 17.93 23.81
CA VAL A 18 -1.28 17.56 25.06
C VAL A 18 -0.87 18.49 26.21
N ARG A 19 0.42 18.81 26.36
CA ARG A 19 0.95 19.74 27.38
C ARG A 19 0.49 21.17 27.18
N ARG A 20 0.28 21.59 25.93
CA ARG A 20 -0.32 22.90 25.60
C ARG A 20 -1.84 22.94 25.81
N GLY A 21 -2.47 21.82 26.21
CA GLY A 21 -3.93 21.71 26.35
C GLY A 21 -4.66 21.78 25.00
N GLN A 22 -3.93 21.60 23.90
CA GLN A 22 -4.42 21.81 22.53
C GLN A 22 -4.85 20.51 21.85
N ALA A 23 -4.61 19.34 22.47
CA ALA A 23 -4.98 18.05 21.91
C ALA A 23 -5.62 17.11 22.92
N LYS A 24 -6.63 16.37 22.45
CA LYS A 24 -7.17 15.20 23.12
C LYS A 24 -6.51 13.95 22.49
N PRO A 25 -5.60 13.26 23.20
CA PRO A 25 -5.03 12.03 22.67
C PRO A 25 -6.13 10.99 22.57
N ARG A 26 -6.22 10.30 21.43
CA ARG A 26 -7.02 9.10 21.31
C ARG A 26 -6.10 7.90 21.39
N GLU A 27 -6.40 6.98 22.32
CA GLU A 27 -5.72 5.69 22.36
C GLU A 27 -6.15 4.88 21.14
N GLY A 28 -5.46 5.07 20.02
CA GLY A 28 -5.38 4.05 18.99
C GLY A 28 -4.51 2.93 19.57
N GLY A 29 -5.09 1.77 19.87
CA GLY A 29 -4.31 0.64 20.37
C GLY A 29 -3.06 0.42 19.51
N ARG A 30 -1.94 0.02 20.13
CA ARG A 30 -0.69 -0.19 19.38
C ARG A 30 -0.87 -1.33 18.39
N ARG A 31 -1.01 -0.97 17.11
CA ARG A 31 -1.21 -1.93 16.02
C ARG A 31 -0.08 -1.82 15.00
N SER A 32 0.42 -2.97 14.58
CA SER A 32 1.58 -3.05 13.71
C SER A 32 1.32 -3.88 12.47
N LEU A 33 1.94 -3.48 11.36
CA LEU A 33 1.97 -4.23 10.11
C LEU A 33 3.42 -4.35 9.64
N THR A 34 3.81 -5.52 9.14
CA THR A 34 5.13 -5.68 8.50
C THR A 34 5.02 -5.29 7.04
N LEU A 35 5.65 -4.18 6.67
CA LEU A 35 5.73 -3.70 5.31
C LEU A 35 7.02 -4.20 4.65
N SER A 36 6.95 -4.48 3.36
CA SER A 36 8.12 -4.88 2.56
C SER A 36 8.28 -3.93 1.38
N GLN A 37 9.48 -3.38 1.25
CA GLN A 37 9.95 -2.67 0.06
C GLN A 37 10.82 -3.61 -0.77
N LYS A 38 11.34 -3.11 -1.90
CA LYS A 38 12.18 -3.89 -2.81
C LYS A 38 13.38 -4.52 -2.10
N ASP A 39 14.05 -3.74 -1.27
CA ASP A 39 15.35 -4.13 -0.70
C ASP A 39 15.26 -4.48 0.79
N GLY A 40 14.16 -4.20 1.50
CA GLY A 40 14.07 -4.45 2.94
C GLY A 40 12.64 -4.52 3.47
N SER A 41 12.50 -4.79 4.77
CA SER A 41 11.22 -4.84 5.46
C SER A 41 11.27 -4.12 6.80
N ALA A 42 10.14 -3.53 7.21
CA ALA A 42 10.00 -2.86 8.49
C ALA A 42 8.63 -3.15 9.11
N VAL A 43 8.60 -3.23 10.44
CA VAL A 43 7.36 -3.19 11.22
C VAL A 43 6.98 -1.74 11.41
N VAL A 44 5.83 -1.35 10.87
CA VAL A 44 5.24 -0.03 11.08
C VAL A 44 4.16 -0.15 12.14
N THR A 45 4.27 0.63 13.20
CA THR A 45 3.35 0.63 14.34
C THR A 45 2.69 2.00 14.44
N LEU A 46 1.36 2.03 14.42
CA LEU A 46 0.59 3.22 14.82
C LEU A 46 0.60 3.28 16.34
N ILE A 47 1.13 4.37 16.90
CA ILE A 47 1.31 4.57 18.35
C ILE A 47 0.15 5.36 18.93
N SER A 48 -0.25 6.46 18.29
CA SER A 48 -1.35 7.31 18.75
C SER A 48 -1.89 8.20 17.64
N VAL A 49 -3.10 8.72 17.84
CA VAL A 49 -3.71 9.77 17.01
C VAL A 49 -4.04 10.95 17.91
N SER A 50 -3.71 12.15 17.46
CA SER A 50 -3.99 13.40 18.18
C SER A 50 -4.64 14.42 17.25
N GLU A 51 -5.55 15.21 17.79
CA GLU A 51 -6.20 16.33 17.09
C GLU A 51 -5.73 17.65 17.65
N SER A 52 -5.61 18.69 16.83
CA SER A 52 -5.40 20.05 17.30
C SER A 52 -6.02 21.08 16.36
N PHE A 53 -6.64 22.11 16.90
CA PHE A 53 -7.16 23.26 16.15
C PHE A 53 -6.07 24.31 15.86
N GLN A 54 -4.87 24.14 16.41
CA GLN A 54 -3.72 25.02 16.23
C GLN A 54 -2.48 24.23 15.83
N GLY A 55 -1.78 24.69 14.81
CA GLY A 55 -0.46 24.16 14.47
C GLY A 55 0.64 24.78 15.33
N ASP A 56 1.89 24.54 14.95
CA ASP A 56 3.00 25.27 15.57
C ASP A 56 2.95 26.76 15.23
N ARG A 57 3.78 27.59 15.88
CA ARG A 57 3.69 29.07 15.83
C ARG A 57 3.66 29.70 14.42
N HIS A 58 4.08 28.97 13.39
CA HIS A 58 4.13 29.43 12.00
C HIS A 58 3.08 28.77 11.10
N ALA A 59 2.26 27.86 11.63
CA ALA A 59 1.18 27.25 10.89
C ALA A 59 0.07 28.27 10.65
N LYS A 60 -0.46 28.31 9.43
CA LYS A 60 -1.80 28.88 9.22
C LYS A 60 -2.82 27.98 9.93
N ALA A 61 -3.97 28.55 10.27
CA ALA A 61 -5.09 27.76 10.77
C ALA A 61 -5.44 26.63 9.79
N PRO A 62 -5.89 25.45 10.29
CA PRO A 62 -6.30 24.35 9.43
C PRO A 62 -7.50 24.78 8.58
N GLN A 63 -7.44 24.51 7.28
CA GLN A 63 -8.56 24.79 6.37
C GLN A 63 -9.77 23.90 6.65
N SER A 64 -9.51 22.71 7.20
CA SER A 64 -10.53 21.74 7.62
C SER A 64 -11.06 21.97 9.04
N GLY A 65 -10.56 22.97 9.76
CA GLY A 65 -10.91 23.25 11.16
C GLY A 65 -10.03 22.52 12.18
N ASN A 66 -9.39 21.40 11.83
CA ASN A 66 -8.46 20.68 12.70
C ASN A 66 -7.23 20.15 11.94
N PHE A 67 -6.17 19.84 12.69
CA PHE A 67 -5.08 18.98 12.27
C PHE A 67 -5.22 17.63 12.94
N VAL A 68 -5.00 16.55 12.18
CA VAL A 68 -4.86 15.19 12.71
C VAL A 68 -3.39 14.79 12.59
N ALA A 69 -2.74 14.54 13.72
CA ALA A 69 -1.37 14.01 13.79
C ALA A 69 -1.40 12.52 14.13
N VAL A 70 -0.63 11.72 13.39
CA VAL A 70 -0.57 10.25 13.56
C VAL A 70 0.84 9.85 13.94
N ASP A 71 1.06 9.48 15.20
CA ASP A 71 2.38 9.05 15.69
C ASP A 71 2.65 7.61 15.23
N VAL A 72 3.73 7.43 14.48
CA VAL A 72 4.14 6.14 13.93
C VAL A 72 5.58 5.81 14.31
N ARG A 73 5.83 4.52 14.51
CA ARG A 73 7.18 3.97 14.71
C ARG A 73 7.47 2.90 13.66
N LEU A 74 8.63 3.00 13.03
CA LEU A 74 9.13 2.04 12.06
C LEU A 74 10.37 1.35 12.64
N GLU A 75 10.40 0.03 12.57
CA GLU A 75 11.53 -0.80 13.00
C GLU A 75 11.96 -1.72 11.85
N HIS A 76 13.18 -1.57 11.37
CA HIS A 76 13.71 -2.42 10.29
C HIS A 76 13.93 -3.84 10.81
N LYS A 77 13.44 -4.83 10.05
CA LYS A 77 13.54 -6.25 10.41
C LYS A 77 14.68 -6.95 9.67
N ALA A 78 14.61 -6.98 8.35
CA ALA A 78 15.50 -7.79 7.53
C ALA A 78 15.57 -7.28 6.10
N GLY A 79 16.67 -7.62 5.42
CA GLY A 79 17.01 -7.22 4.05
C GLY A 79 18.08 -6.14 4.00
N GLY A 80 18.29 -5.58 2.80
CA GLY A 80 19.00 -4.32 2.58
C GLY A 80 18.22 -3.11 3.10
N ASN A 81 18.49 -1.93 2.54
CA ASN A 81 18.03 -0.67 3.12
C ASN A 81 16.50 -0.53 3.05
N TYR A 82 15.88 -0.08 4.15
CA TYR A 82 14.47 0.32 4.17
C TYR A 82 14.39 1.84 4.19
N ARG A 83 13.87 2.44 3.12
CA ARG A 83 13.73 3.89 3.03
C ARG A 83 12.42 4.31 3.70
N VAL A 84 12.48 5.37 4.50
CA VAL A 84 11.31 5.99 5.11
C VAL A 84 11.22 7.44 4.68
N ASN A 85 10.01 7.88 4.34
CA ASN A 85 9.70 9.29 4.13
C ASN A 85 8.30 9.60 4.69
N THR A 86 8.14 10.76 5.31
CA THR A 86 6.82 11.27 5.71
C THR A 86 5.85 11.36 4.52
N LEU A 87 6.38 11.64 3.32
CA LEU A 87 5.58 11.70 2.08
C LEU A 87 4.99 10.35 1.65
N ASP A 88 5.52 9.25 2.20
CA ASP A 88 4.99 7.90 1.95
C ASP A 88 3.73 7.63 2.79
N PHE A 89 3.25 8.60 3.58
CA PHE A 89 2.03 8.50 4.38
C PHE A 89 0.98 9.50 3.91
N LYS A 90 -0.26 9.03 3.78
CA LYS A 90 -1.44 9.85 3.49
C LYS A 90 -2.60 9.44 4.39
N VAL A 91 -3.59 10.30 4.55
CA VAL A 91 -4.86 9.95 5.21
C VAL A 91 -5.96 9.89 4.18
N ARG A 92 -6.69 8.77 4.12
CA ARG A 92 -7.94 8.69 3.37
C ARG A 92 -9.08 9.21 4.22
N VAL A 93 -9.81 10.20 3.70
CA VAL A 93 -11.02 10.73 4.32
C VAL A 93 -12.27 9.97 3.84
N PRO A 94 -13.45 10.11 4.48
CA PRO A 94 -14.61 9.25 4.22
C PRO A 94 -15.13 9.25 2.77
N ASP A 95 -14.92 10.33 2.03
CA ASP A 95 -15.29 10.44 0.61
C ASP A 95 -14.32 9.68 -0.34
N GLY A 96 -13.25 9.10 0.21
CA GLY A 96 -12.24 8.35 -0.52
C GLY A 96 -11.01 9.17 -0.95
N LYS A 97 -11.02 10.50 -0.80
CA LYS A 97 -9.88 11.37 -1.11
C LYS A 97 -8.70 11.07 -0.18
N ALA A 98 -7.50 10.99 -0.75
CA ALA A 98 -6.27 10.94 0.02
C ALA A 98 -5.71 12.35 0.24
N VAL A 99 -5.41 12.67 1.49
CA VAL A 99 -4.81 13.93 1.93
C VAL A 99 -3.36 13.67 2.30
N SER A 100 -2.45 14.41 1.65
CA SER A 100 -1.02 14.37 1.90
C SER A 100 -0.62 15.25 3.08
N PHE A 101 0.52 14.95 3.68
CA PHE A 101 1.18 15.83 4.66
C PHE A 101 1.43 17.25 4.12
N ASN A 102 1.63 17.40 2.81
CA ASN A 102 1.85 18.69 2.16
C ASN A 102 0.56 19.42 1.78
N ASP A 103 -0.61 18.81 1.94
CA ASP A 103 -1.88 19.45 1.59
C ASP A 103 -2.31 20.42 2.71
N GLY A 104 -2.88 21.55 2.32
CA GLY A 104 -3.31 22.59 3.27
C GLY A 104 -2.15 23.08 4.14
N SER A 105 -2.38 23.12 5.45
CA SER A 105 -1.38 23.56 6.44
C SER A 105 -0.71 22.41 7.21
N GLY A 106 -0.91 21.15 6.79
CA GLY A 106 -0.46 19.96 7.53
C GLY A 106 1.04 19.94 7.83
N ARG A 107 1.87 20.27 6.83
CA ARG A 107 3.34 20.31 6.97
C ARG A 107 3.83 21.28 8.04
N SER A 108 3.12 22.40 8.19
CA SER A 108 3.50 23.46 9.14
C SER A 108 2.87 23.25 10.52
N ALA A 109 1.94 22.31 10.67
CA ALA A 109 1.22 22.08 11.92
C ALA A 109 2.12 21.57 13.05
N MET A 110 3.28 21.03 12.73
CA MET A 110 4.21 20.39 13.66
C MET A 110 5.60 21.04 13.56
N SER A 111 6.37 21.01 14.65
CA SER A 111 7.77 21.45 14.64
C SER A 111 8.60 20.56 13.70
N SER A 112 9.65 21.11 13.10
CA SER A 112 10.42 20.47 12.03
C SER A 112 11.12 19.16 12.43
N ASP A 113 11.29 18.91 13.73
CA ASP A 113 11.87 17.71 14.31
C ASP A 113 10.86 16.56 14.55
N ARG A 114 9.57 16.80 14.30
CA ARG A 114 8.48 15.84 14.58
C ARG A 114 8.13 14.90 13.42
N PRO A 115 8.08 15.35 12.15
CA PRO A 115 7.87 14.44 11.04
C PRO A 115 9.01 13.42 10.94
N ILE A 116 8.74 12.28 10.30
CA ILE A 116 9.82 11.35 9.95
C ILE A 116 10.75 12.07 8.96
N PRO A 117 12.07 12.14 9.21
CA PRO A 117 12.97 12.84 8.32
C PRO A 117 12.89 12.26 6.91
N ALA A 118 12.89 13.14 5.90
CA ALA A 118 12.78 12.72 4.52
C ALA A 118 14.05 11.95 4.10
N GLY A 119 13.86 10.76 3.52
CA GLY A 119 14.97 9.99 2.95
C GLY A 119 15.82 9.23 3.97
N THR A 120 15.36 9.10 5.22
CA THR A 120 16.01 8.22 6.20
C THR A 120 16.09 6.80 5.65
N GLN A 121 17.31 6.24 5.60
CA GLN A 121 17.52 4.83 5.33
C GLN A 121 17.74 4.13 6.66
N LEU A 122 16.95 3.09 6.92
CA LEU A 122 17.13 2.22 8.06
C LEU A 122 17.91 0.98 7.65
N THR A 123 18.78 0.55 8.54
CA THR A 123 19.47 -0.75 8.54
C THR A 123 18.87 -1.67 9.60
N ALA A 124 19.19 -2.97 9.55
CA ALA A 124 18.56 -3.98 10.41
C ALA A 124 18.71 -3.67 11.91
N GLY A 125 17.56 -3.64 12.61
CA GLY A 125 17.48 -3.33 14.04
C GLY A 125 17.37 -1.83 14.36
N GLU A 126 17.53 -0.94 13.38
CA GLU A 126 17.27 0.48 13.58
C GLU A 126 15.77 0.78 13.62
N SER A 127 15.42 1.84 14.35
CA SER A 127 14.05 2.33 14.38
C SER A 127 14.00 3.84 14.32
N VAL A 128 13.01 4.37 13.60
CA VAL A 128 12.68 5.80 13.55
C VAL A 128 11.21 5.97 13.92
N GLY A 129 10.86 7.10 14.50
CA GLY A 129 9.48 7.48 14.74
C GLY A 129 9.24 8.91 14.33
N GLY A 130 7.99 9.25 14.13
CA GLY A 130 7.57 10.60 13.78
C GLY A 130 6.05 10.69 13.71
N ALA A 131 5.54 11.91 13.67
CA ALA A 131 4.12 12.18 13.65
C ALA A 131 3.77 13.08 12.46
N PRO A 132 3.51 12.53 11.25
CA PRO A 132 2.87 13.28 10.19
C PRO A 132 1.56 13.91 10.67
N ALA A 133 1.35 15.18 10.31
CA ALA A 133 0.11 15.90 10.54
C ALA A 133 -0.59 16.22 9.22
N PHE A 134 -1.91 16.13 9.22
CA PHE A 134 -2.78 16.29 8.06
C PHE A 134 -3.82 17.36 8.38
N ASP A 135 -4.07 18.28 7.43
CA ASP A 135 -5.14 19.28 7.54
C ASP A 135 -6.48 18.62 7.19
N VAL A 136 -7.04 17.89 8.15
CA VAL A 136 -8.32 17.19 8.06
C VAL A 136 -9.05 17.27 9.40
N GLU A 137 -10.38 17.31 9.35
CA GLU A 137 -11.21 17.06 10.54
C GLU A 137 -11.14 15.58 10.91
N TYR A 138 -11.09 15.28 12.21
CA TYR A 138 -11.10 13.89 12.64
C TYR A 138 -12.45 13.24 12.36
N ASP A 139 -12.41 12.10 11.69
CA ASP A 139 -13.54 11.18 11.52
C ASP A 139 -13.08 9.76 11.91
N PRO A 140 -13.89 8.95 12.62
CA PRO A 140 -13.53 7.56 12.95
C PRO A 140 -13.31 6.66 11.71
N LYS A 141 -13.77 7.07 10.53
CA LYS A 141 -13.54 6.40 9.24
C LYS A 141 -12.26 6.85 8.54
N LEU A 142 -11.49 7.78 9.11
CA LEU A 142 -10.17 8.12 8.60
C LEU A 142 -9.27 6.87 8.60
N VAL A 143 -8.46 6.74 7.56
CA VAL A 143 -7.50 5.63 7.43
C VAL A 143 -6.13 6.20 7.08
N LEU A 144 -5.12 5.89 7.89
CA LEU A 144 -3.72 6.13 7.51
C LEU A 144 -3.31 5.12 6.44
N LEU A 145 -2.79 5.61 5.32
CA LEU A 145 -2.25 4.84 4.22
C LEU A 145 -0.72 4.92 4.27
N ALA A 146 -0.04 3.78 4.18
CA ALA A 146 1.37 3.71 3.82
C ALA A 146 1.50 3.41 2.33
N LEU A 147 2.34 4.17 1.64
CA LEU A 147 2.58 4.09 0.20
C LEU A 147 3.99 3.60 -0.10
N ASP A 148 4.19 2.96 -1.25
CA ASP A 148 5.53 2.73 -1.80
C ASP A 148 6.03 3.93 -2.61
N VAL A 149 7.26 3.84 -3.12
CA VAL A 149 7.88 4.89 -3.95
C VAL A 149 7.13 5.19 -5.25
N ASN A 150 6.15 4.37 -5.63
CA ASN A 150 5.31 4.59 -6.80
C ASN A 150 3.86 4.99 -6.44
N GLY A 151 3.58 5.27 -5.16
CA GLY A 151 2.26 5.68 -4.70
C GLY A 151 1.28 4.54 -4.43
N LEU A 152 1.72 3.27 -4.47
CA LEU A 152 0.86 2.12 -4.19
C LEU A 152 0.57 1.97 -2.71
N ILE A 153 -0.67 1.66 -2.36
CA ILE A 153 -1.01 1.37 -0.98
C ILE A 153 -0.38 0.03 -0.59
N VAL A 154 0.57 0.09 0.31
CA VAL A 154 1.24 -1.06 0.91
C VAL A 154 0.80 -1.27 2.35
N GLY A 155 -0.20 -0.57 2.87
CA GLY A 155 -0.69 -0.82 4.22
C GLY A 155 -1.67 0.23 4.67
N GLN A 156 -2.59 -0.15 5.55
CA GLN A 156 -3.65 0.71 6.02
C GLN A 156 -3.90 0.53 7.51
N TRP A 157 -4.16 1.62 8.22
CA TRP A 157 -4.54 1.64 9.64
C TRP A 157 -5.80 2.48 9.82
N PRO A 158 -6.93 1.88 10.20
CA PRO A 158 -8.11 2.64 10.62
C PRO A 158 -7.75 3.49 11.85
N LEU A 159 -7.97 4.81 11.79
CA LEU A 159 -7.65 5.73 12.90
C LEU A 159 -8.65 5.61 14.07
N SER A 160 -9.71 4.83 13.90
CA SER A 160 -10.61 4.37 14.97
C SER A 160 -10.04 3.23 15.81
N GLY A 161 -8.87 2.68 15.48
CA GLY A 161 -8.21 1.60 16.23
C GLY A 161 -8.53 0.19 15.75
N GLY A 162 -9.14 0.05 14.56
CA GLY A 162 -9.33 -1.25 13.90
C GLY A 162 -8.01 -1.94 13.52
N GLU A 163 -8.09 -3.22 13.15
CA GLU A 163 -6.91 -3.98 12.73
C GLU A 163 -6.32 -3.41 11.43
N PRO A 164 -4.98 -3.33 11.32
CA PRO A 164 -4.34 -2.86 10.11
C PRO A 164 -4.49 -3.88 8.99
N VAL A 165 -4.63 -3.38 7.77
CA VAL A 165 -4.86 -4.20 6.58
C VAL A 165 -3.69 -4.08 5.62
N MET A 166 -3.29 -5.24 5.08
CA MET A 166 -2.24 -5.33 4.09
C MET A 166 -2.72 -4.82 2.71
N GLY A 167 -1.93 -3.97 2.06
CA GLY A 167 -2.25 -3.42 0.74
C GLY A 167 -3.43 -2.46 0.79
N ASP A 168 -4.16 -2.35 -0.31
CA ASP A 168 -5.37 -1.53 -0.43
C ASP A 168 -6.63 -2.17 0.19
N GLY A 169 -6.48 -3.32 0.87
CA GLY A 169 -7.58 -4.04 1.51
C GLY A 169 -8.46 -4.83 0.53
N ALA A 170 -7.97 -5.05 -0.69
CA ALA A 170 -8.60 -5.95 -1.63
C ALA A 170 -8.80 -7.34 -1.01
N VAL A 171 -10.01 -7.86 -1.11
CA VAL A 171 -10.35 -9.21 -0.64
C VAL A 171 -9.56 -10.22 -1.46
N LYS A 172 -8.80 -11.06 -0.76
CA LYS A 172 -8.10 -12.20 -1.36
C LYS A 172 -9.05 -13.38 -1.49
N LYS A 173 -9.08 -13.98 -2.67
CA LYS A 173 -9.67 -15.29 -2.91
C LYS A 173 -8.55 -16.31 -2.96
N GLU A 174 -8.52 -17.21 -1.99
CA GLU A 174 -7.61 -18.35 -1.99
C GLU A 174 -7.99 -19.32 -3.12
N ILE A 175 -6.97 -19.85 -3.79
CA ILE A 175 -7.07 -20.72 -4.96
C ILE A 175 -6.34 -22.05 -4.71
N ASP A 176 -5.11 -21.99 -4.20
CA ASP A 176 -4.24 -23.13 -3.87
C ASP A 176 -4.20 -24.21 -4.95
N LYS A 177 -4.01 -23.79 -6.21
CA LYS A 177 -3.86 -24.70 -7.35
C LYS A 177 -2.44 -24.71 -7.85
N SER A 178 -1.88 -25.91 -7.95
CA SER A 178 -0.52 -26.15 -8.42
C SER A 178 -0.49 -26.80 -9.79
N LEU A 179 0.50 -26.43 -10.59
CA LEU A 179 0.89 -27.14 -11.80
C LEU A 179 2.39 -27.43 -11.77
N THR A 180 2.81 -28.48 -12.47
CA THR A 180 4.25 -28.73 -12.69
C THR A 180 4.65 -28.08 -13.99
N HIS A 181 5.56 -27.11 -13.94
CA HIS A 181 6.14 -26.48 -15.11
C HIS A 181 7.49 -27.12 -15.41
N LYS A 182 7.66 -27.58 -16.65
CA LYS A 182 8.90 -28.18 -17.14
C LYS A 182 9.49 -27.30 -18.25
N VAL A 183 10.75 -26.94 -18.08
CA VAL A 183 11.60 -26.29 -19.09
C VAL A 183 12.78 -27.24 -19.33
N VAL A 184 13.49 -27.13 -20.45
CA VAL A 184 14.60 -28.06 -20.77
C VAL A 184 15.59 -28.15 -19.60
N GLY A 185 15.66 -29.32 -18.96
CA GLY A 185 16.53 -29.59 -17.80
C GLY A 185 16.03 -29.11 -16.43
N ASP A 186 15.00 -28.26 -16.38
CA ASP A 186 14.51 -27.61 -15.16
C ASP A 186 13.03 -27.91 -14.89
N THR A 187 12.66 -28.11 -13.63
CA THR A 187 11.26 -28.32 -13.27
C THR A 187 10.91 -27.60 -11.98
N ALA A 188 9.68 -27.09 -11.89
CA ALA A 188 9.15 -26.49 -10.66
C ALA A 188 7.66 -26.80 -10.49
N SER A 189 7.22 -26.92 -9.24
CA SER A 189 5.81 -26.78 -8.89
C SER A 189 5.48 -25.29 -8.76
N VAL A 190 4.53 -24.82 -9.54
CA VAL A 190 4.03 -23.44 -9.50
C VAL A 190 2.62 -23.46 -8.95
N THR A 191 2.41 -22.82 -7.81
CA THR A 191 1.12 -22.75 -7.13
C THR A 191 0.58 -21.33 -7.19
N LEU A 192 -0.63 -21.17 -7.75
CA LEU A 192 -1.43 -19.97 -7.57
C LEU A 192 -2.09 -20.05 -6.20
N VAL A 193 -1.58 -19.27 -5.25
CA VAL A 193 -2.02 -19.25 -3.85
C VAL A 193 -3.33 -18.48 -3.76
N SER A 194 -3.33 -17.20 -4.15
CA SER A 194 -4.53 -16.36 -4.12
C SER A 194 -4.59 -15.35 -5.26
N VAL A 195 -5.77 -14.77 -5.45
CA VAL A 195 -6.02 -13.63 -6.33
C VAL A 195 -6.81 -12.54 -5.62
N ALA A 196 -6.54 -11.28 -5.92
CA ALA A 196 -7.27 -10.14 -5.38
C ALA A 196 -7.49 -9.06 -6.46
N GLU A 197 -8.58 -8.30 -6.34
CA GLU A 197 -8.83 -7.13 -7.20
C GLU A 197 -8.43 -5.84 -6.49
N SER A 198 -7.24 -5.33 -6.83
CA SER A 198 -6.66 -4.13 -6.23
C SER A 198 -7.07 -2.87 -7.00
N LYS A 199 -7.41 -1.80 -6.27
CA LYS A 199 -7.57 -0.43 -6.77
C LYS A 199 -6.24 0.31 -6.94
N GLY A 200 -5.13 -0.30 -6.54
CA GLY A 200 -3.78 0.24 -6.73
C GLY A 200 -3.41 1.25 -5.66
N GLY A 201 -2.90 2.39 -6.09
CA GLY A 201 -2.51 3.49 -5.21
C GLY A 201 -3.55 4.61 -5.15
N VAL A 202 -3.12 5.75 -4.60
CA VAL A 202 -3.97 6.96 -4.48
C VAL A 202 -3.54 8.09 -5.39
N ASP A 203 -2.35 7.99 -5.99
CA ASP A 203 -1.87 8.95 -6.99
C ASP A 203 -2.40 8.57 -8.38
N PRO A 204 -2.72 9.53 -9.27
CA PRO A 204 -3.29 9.22 -10.59
C PRO A 204 -2.44 8.24 -11.41
N ALA A 205 -1.11 8.34 -11.31
CA ALA A 205 -0.19 7.42 -11.97
C ALA A 205 -0.32 5.98 -11.45
N SER A 206 -0.71 5.83 -10.18
CA SER A 206 -0.80 4.57 -9.44
C SER A 206 -2.20 3.94 -9.42
N VAL A 207 -3.20 4.61 -10.02
CA VAL A 207 -4.54 4.05 -10.18
C VAL A 207 -4.62 3.31 -11.53
N PRO A 208 -5.17 2.08 -11.59
CA PRO A 208 -5.38 1.38 -12.85
C PRO A 208 -6.39 2.14 -13.71
N GLN A 209 -6.03 2.44 -14.96
CA GLN A 209 -6.95 3.09 -15.91
C GLN A 209 -8.22 2.24 -16.19
N SER A 210 -8.17 0.92 -15.99
CA SER A 210 -9.34 0.04 -16.10
C SER A 210 -10.15 -0.09 -14.81
N GLY A 211 -9.77 0.63 -13.74
CA GLY A 211 -10.44 0.62 -12.44
C GLY A 211 -10.02 -0.52 -11.49
N SER A 212 -9.26 -1.52 -11.96
CA SER A 212 -8.62 -2.52 -11.08
C SER A 212 -7.41 -3.23 -11.68
N PHE A 213 -6.51 -3.67 -10.80
CA PHE A 213 -5.50 -4.70 -11.04
C PHE A 213 -5.98 -6.03 -10.46
N VAL A 214 -5.65 -7.13 -11.12
CA VAL A 214 -5.64 -8.47 -10.55
C VAL A 214 -4.28 -8.70 -9.91
N VAL A 215 -4.20 -8.91 -8.61
CA VAL A 215 -2.97 -9.30 -7.91
C VAL A 215 -3.02 -10.80 -7.68
N ALA A 216 -2.10 -11.54 -8.30
CA ALA A 216 -1.93 -12.97 -8.10
C ALA A 216 -0.74 -13.23 -7.16
N GLU A 217 -0.96 -14.06 -6.15
CA GLU A 217 0.07 -14.55 -5.25
C GLU A 217 0.51 -15.94 -5.69
N LEU A 218 1.82 -16.13 -5.88
CA LEU A 218 2.38 -17.36 -6.42
C LEU A 218 3.47 -17.91 -5.51
N LYS A 219 3.53 -19.24 -5.43
CA LYS A 219 4.59 -20.01 -4.80
C LYS A 219 5.26 -20.89 -5.84
N TYR A 220 6.59 -20.85 -5.88
CA TYR A 220 7.43 -21.67 -6.73
C TYR A 220 8.25 -22.60 -5.86
N GLU A 221 8.26 -23.88 -6.21
CA GLU A 221 9.14 -24.89 -5.60
C GLU A 221 9.91 -25.58 -6.71
N ALA A 222 11.20 -25.28 -6.83
CA ALA A 222 12.05 -25.92 -7.83
C ALA A 222 12.25 -27.40 -7.46
N LYS A 223 11.95 -28.29 -8.41
CA LYS A 223 12.01 -29.75 -8.24
C LYS A 223 13.28 -30.33 -8.87
N ALA A 224 13.73 -29.78 -9.99
CA ALA A 224 14.97 -30.18 -10.65
C ALA A 224 15.64 -28.98 -11.34
N GLY A 225 16.95 -29.06 -11.49
CA GLY A 225 17.76 -28.05 -12.19
C GLY A 225 17.83 -26.70 -11.47
N ASN A 226 17.99 -25.63 -12.26
CA ASN A 226 18.14 -24.23 -11.82
C ASN A 226 16.98 -23.37 -12.33
N TYR A 227 15.75 -23.78 -12.00
CA TYR A 227 14.53 -23.17 -12.52
C TYR A 227 14.51 -21.65 -12.36
N TYR A 228 14.41 -20.93 -13.49
CA TYR A 228 14.43 -19.47 -13.51
C TYR A 228 13.03 -18.88 -13.33
N ILE A 229 12.84 -18.10 -12.26
CA ILE A 229 11.59 -17.41 -11.98
C ILE A 229 11.65 -16.01 -12.61
N ASN A 230 10.63 -15.68 -13.41
CA ASN A 230 10.46 -14.34 -13.97
C ASN A 230 8.98 -14.02 -14.13
N SER A 231 8.55 -12.84 -13.67
CA SER A 231 7.18 -12.37 -13.82
C SER A 231 6.78 -12.17 -15.29
N THR A 232 7.72 -11.95 -16.21
CA THR A 232 7.43 -11.76 -17.63
C THR A 232 6.85 -13.00 -18.31
N TYR A 233 7.00 -14.18 -17.71
CA TYR A 233 6.40 -15.42 -18.22
C TYR A 233 4.95 -15.62 -17.76
N LEU A 234 4.45 -14.76 -16.87
CA LEU A 234 3.06 -14.82 -16.43
C LEU A 234 2.19 -14.00 -17.38
N LYS A 235 1.14 -14.65 -17.87
CA LYS A 235 0.11 -14.03 -18.67
C LYS A 235 -1.25 -14.32 -18.04
N LEU A 236 -2.11 -13.31 -18.01
CA LEU A 236 -3.53 -13.50 -17.69
C LEU A 236 -4.29 -13.67 -19.00
N GLN A 237 -4.92 -14.82 -19.20
CA GLN A 237 -5.84 -14.98 -20.32
C GLN A 237 -7.16 -14.31 -19.97
N LYS A 238 -7.63 -13.38 -20.80
CA LYS A 238 -8.97 -12.83 -20.65
C LYS A 238 -10.01 -13.84 -21.11
N SER A 239 -11.24 -13.68 -20.64
CA SER A 239 -12.39 -14.51 -21.05
C SER A 239 -12.70 -14.41 -22.55
N ASP A 240 -12.32 -13.31 -23.21
CA ASP A 240 -12.49 -13.08 -24.66
C ASP A 240 -11.30 -13.60 -25.49
N GLY A 241 -10.33 -14.28 -24.87
CA GLY A 241 -9.24 -14.99 -25.57
C GLY A 241 -7.85 -14.35 -25.52
N PRO A 242 -7.64 -13.03 -25.65
CA PRO A 242 -6.30 -12.46 -25.68
C PRO A 242 -5.61 -12.55 -24.32
N HIS A 243 -4.31 -12.80 -24.36
CA HIS A 243 -3.45 -12.81 -23.19
C HIS A 243 -2.99 -11.41 -22.86
N MET A 244 -2.94 -11.09 -21.57
CA MET A 244 -2.33 -9.89 -21.04
C MET A 244 -1.03 -10.22 -20.36
N SER A 245 0.02 -9.47 -20.71
CA SER A 245 1.31 -9.57 -20.06
C SER A 245 1.36 -8.74 -18.79
N THR A 246 2.41 -8.94 -18.00
CA THR A 246 2.66 -8.07 -16.86
C THR A 246 3.07 -6.64 -17.22
N GLN A 247 3.38 -6.39 -18.50
CA GLN A 247 3.84 -5.09 -18.99
C GLN A 247 2.74 -4.24 -19.62
N ASP A 248 1.53 -4.79 -19.80
CA ASP A 248 0.46 -4.08 -20.50
C ASP A 248 -0.14 -2.97 -19.62
N GLY A 249 -0.29 -1.76 -20.20
CA GLY A 249 -0.87 -0.57 -19.55
C GLY A 249 0.11 0.25 -18.70
N ASN A 250 -0.41 1.09 -17.78
CA ASN A 250 0.41 1.92 -16.89
C ASN A 250 1.15 1.12 -15.80
N ARG A 251 1.20 -0.21 -15.88
CA ARG A 251 1.66 -1.06 -14.80
C ARG A 251 3.16 -0.99 -14.51
N ARG A 252 4.00 -0.54 -15.44
CA ARG A 252 5.46 -0.38 -15.20
C ARG A 252 5.76 0.46 -13.95
N THR A 253 4.84 1.34 -13.58
CA THR A 253 4.91 2.20 -12.39
C THR A 253 4.08 1.68 -11.21
N VAL A 254 3.25 0.62 -11.32
CA VAL A 254 2.02 0.53 -10.49
C VAL A 254 1.76 -0.83 -9.84
N CYS A 255 2.65 -1.83 -9.97
CA CYS A 255 2.42 -3.07 -9.21
C CYS A 255 3.69 -3.84 -8.91
N ARG A 256 4.29 -3.54 -7.76
CA ARG A 256 5.31 -4.40 -7.13
C ARG A 256 5.03 -4.67 -5.65
N PRO A 257 3.82 -5.10 -5.22
CA PRO A 257 3.73 -5.71 -3.90
C PRO A 257 4.59 -7.00 -3.96
N ARG A 258 5.61 -7.11 -3.10
CA ARG A 258 6.64 -8.19 -3.07
C ARG A 258 6.82 -8.89 -4.42
N GLY A 259 7.30 -8.12 -5.41
CA GLY A 259 7.42 -8.60 -6.79
C GLY A 259 8.05 -10.00 -6.84
N LEU A 260 7.60 -10.82 -7.77
CA LEU A 260 8.12 -12.18 -7.90
C LEU A 260 9.66 -12.21 -7.86
N PRO A 261 10.25 -13.08 -7.02
CA PRO A 261 11.70 -13.13 -6.88
C PRO A 261 12.31 -13.55 -8.21
N VAL A 262 12.94 -12.60 -8.89
CA VAL A 262 13.61 -12.87 -10.18
C VAL A 262 14.91 -13.60 -9.91
N GLY A 263 15.17 -14.66 -10.66
CA GLY A 263 16.41 -15.42 -10.57
C GLY A 263 16.20 -16.92 -10.51
N GLN A 264 17.32 -17.64 -10.43
CA GLN A 264 17.34 -19.09 -10.38
C GLN A 264 16.96 -19.60 -8.98
N ALA A 265 16.13 -20.63 -8.93
CA ALA A 265 15.85 -21.44 -7.76
C ALA A 265 16.41 -22.84 -7.99
N ARG A 266 17.28 -23.30 -7.07
CA ARG A 266 17.83 -24.67 -7.10
C ARG A 266 16.80 -25.68 -6.63
N ALA A 267 16.94 -26.94 -7.03
CA ALA A 267 16.11 -28.04 -6.52
C ALA A 267 15.96 -27.99 -4.98
N GLY A 268 14.72 -28.11 -4.50
CA GLY A 268 14.34 -28.00 -3.10
C GLY A 268 14.11 -26.56 -2.60
N GLN A 269 14.48 -25.53 -3.36
CA GLN A 269 14.24 -24.14 -2.96
C GLN A 269 12.77 -23.73 -3.21
N VAL A 270 12.19 -23.09 -2.19
CA VAL A 270 10.85 -22.51 -2.24
C VAL A 270 10.96 -20.99 -2.30
N ARG A 271 10.17 -20.37 -3.18
CA ARG A 271 10.11 -18.92 -3.34
C ARG A 271 8.65 -18.47 -3.45
N HIS A 272 8.36 -17.32 -2.84
CA HIS A 272 7.03 -16.72 -2.81
C HIS A 272 7.10 -15.31 -3.38
N GLY A 273 6.04 -14.87 -4.05
CA GLY A 273 5.90 -13.47 -4.45
C GLY A 273 4.55 -13.18 -5.08
N GLN A 274 4.31 -11.90 -5.36
CA GLN A 274 3.08 -11.43 -5.96
C GLN A 274 3.34 -10.81 -7.34
N SER A 275 2.34 -10.89 -8.20
CA SER A 275 2.32 -10.22 -9.49
C SER A 275 0.96 -9.56 -9.66
N GLY A 276 0.92 -8.24 -9.83
CA GLY A 276 -0.24 -7.57 -10.43
C GLY A 276 -0.51 -8.13 -11.83
N LEU A 277 -1.60 -7.72 -12.48
CA LEU A 277 -2.03 -7.93 -13.86
C LEU A 277 -3.20 -6.97 -14.05
N ARG A 278 -3.47 -6.44 -15.24
CA ARG A 278 -4.59 -5.51 -15.42
C ARG A 278 -5.87 -6.30 -15.67
N ARG A 279 -7.01 -5.95 -15.03
CA ARG A 279 -8.33 -6.42 -15.48
C ARG A 279 -8.87 -5.40 -16.48
N HIS A 280 -9.22 -5.79 -17.70
CA HIS A 280 -10.00 -4.89 -18.56
C HIS A 280 -11.47 -5.04 -18.15
N THR A 281 -12.07 -3.98 -17.63
CA THR A 281 -13.52 -3.87 -17.64
C THR A 281 -13.93 -3.59 -19.08
N ARG A 282 -14.88 -4.36 -19.59
CA ARG A 282 -15.55 -4.07 -20.87
C ARG A 282 -16.13 -2.67 -20.69
N THR A 283 -15.63 -1.68 -21.44
CA THR A 283 -16.32 -0.40 -21.53
C THR A 283 -17.74 -0.74 -21.97
N GLY A 284 -18.71 -0.41 -21.12
CA GLY A 284 -20.12 -0.57 -21.44
C GLY A 284 -20.46 0.36 -22.59
N HIS A 285 -20.21 -0.07 -23.82
CA HIS A 285 -21.16 0.19 -24.88
C HIS A 285 -22.38 -0.68 -24.55
N GLU A 286 -23.20 -0.22 -23.61
CA GLU A 286 -24.61 -0.50 -23.72
C GLU A 286 -25.02 -0.01 -25.10
N ALA A 287 -25.32 -0.97 -25.97
CA ALA A 287 -26.04 -0.72 -27.18
C ALA A 287 -27.31 0.04 -26.78
N ARG A 288 -27.29 1.35 -27.01
CA ARG A 288 -28.50 2.17 -27.06
C ARG A 288 -29.30 1.61 -28.23
N ALA A 289 -30.12 0.60 -27.95
CA ALA A 289 -31.06 0.06 -28.91
C ALA A 289 -31.98 1.22 -29.30
N HIS A 290 -31.72 1.79 -30.47
CA HIS A 290 -32.67 2.66 -31.16
C HIS A 290 -33.94 1.83 -31.35
N ARG A 291 -34.92 2.09 -30.49
CA ARG A 291 -36.29 1.62 -30.66
C ARG A 291 -36.92 2.52 -31.72
N THR A 292 -36.58 2.27 -32.99
CA THR A 292 -37.34 2.77 -34.14
C THR A 292 -38.65 1.99 -34.18
N GLY A 293 -39.65 2.49 -33.44
CA GLY A 293 -41.03 2.11 -33.66
C GLY A 293 -41.50 2.71 -34.98
N GLN A 294 -41.45 1.94 -36.06
CA GLN A 294 -42.30 2.16 -37.22
C GLN A 294 -43.76 1.99 -36.78
N GLN A 295 -44.52 3.09 -36.77
CA GLN A 295 -45.97 3.02 -36.93
C GLN A 295 -46.26 2.75 -38.40
N GLN A 296 -46.54 1.49 -38.75
CA GLN A 296 -47.38 1.17 -39.89
C GLN A 296 -48.79 0.94 -39.34
N GLY A 297 -49.70 1.86 -39.66
CA GLY A 297 -51.13 1.57 -39.51
C GLY A 297 -51.58 0.58 -40.56
N PRO A 298 -52.69 -0.14 -40.32
CA PRO A 298 -53.52 -0.62 -41.39
C PRO A 298 -54.88 0.09 -41.41
N ALA A 299 -55.38 0.19 -42.63
CA ALA A 299 -56.69 0.63 -43.06
C ALA A 299 -57.84 -0.05 -42.31
N GLY A 300 -58.92 0.71 -42.12
CA GLY A 300 -60.19 0.30 -41.53
C GLY A 300 -60.96 1.52 -41.05
#